data_AF-A0A2T2U1I5-F1
#
_entry.id   AF-A0A2T2U1I5-F1
#
_cell.length_a   1.000
_cell.length_b   1.000
_cell.length_c   1.000
_cell.angle_alpha   90.00
_cell.angle_beta   90.00
_cell.angle_gamma   90.00
#
_symmetry.space_group_name_H-M   'P 1'
#
loop_
_entity.id
_entity.type
_entity.pdbx_description
1 polymer ?
#
loop_
_entity_poly.entity_id
_entity_poly.type
_entity_poly.pdbx_seq_one_letter_code
_entity_poly.pdbx_strand_id
1 'polypeptide(L)'
;MTQPTATEEELIQEFGNLYETYGLKRLEGLIVGLLLTQDEPVSLDDIGLIKKVAGPVNRRNYYAAHPDLFYNNFKFNMETVRKNREIAERFLERIAEEGEEGREETVENLKHMRLFYRHMENFYQDFSEKWTQVKREHLNGEASAASSEEASVIDG
;
A
#
# COMPACT_ATOMS: atom_id res chain seq x y z
N MET A 1 -11.91 16.64 16.16
CA MET A 1 -11.70 16.55 14.72
C MET A 1 -11.84 17.95 14.18
N THR A 2 -10.78 18.48 13.60
CA THR A 2 -10.85 19.70 12.80
C THR A 2 -11.66 19.37 11.55
N GLN A 3 -12.54 20.26 11.12
CA GLN A 3 -13.26 20.03 9.86
C GLN A 3 -12.28 20.13 8.69
N PRO A 4 -12.33 19.20 7.72
CA PRO A 4 -11.54 19.31 6.51
C PRO A 4 -11.86 20.60 5.75
N THR A 5 -10.85 21.19 5.15
CA THR A 5 -10.99 22.25 4.14
C THR A 5 -11.60 21.67 2.85
N ALA A 6 -12.10 22.53 1.95
CA ALA A 6 -12.68 22.08 0.68
C ALA A 6 -11.71 21.23 -0.16
N THR A 7 -10.41 21.57 -0.15
CA THR A 7 -9.38 20.80 -0.85
C THR A 7 -9.14 19.43 -0.21
N GLU A 8 -9.19 19.36 1.13
CA GLU A 8 -9.07 18.09 1.85
C GLU A 8 -10.32 17.20 1.64
N GLU A 9 -11.51 17.80 1.56
CA GLU A 9 -12.73 17.07 1.19
C GLU A 9 -12.62 16.45 -0.20
N GLU A 10 -12.12 17.21 -1.19
CA GLU A 10 -11.87 16.71 -2.55
C GLU A 10 -10.88 15.53 -2.54
N LEU A 11 -9.75 15.65 -1.82
CA LEU A 11 -8.78 14.57 -1.65
C LEU A 11 -9.43 13.31 -1.06
N ILE A 12 -10.25 13.47 -0.02
CA ILE A 12 -10.98 12.37 0.62
C ILE A 12 -11.90 11.67 -0.39
N GLN A 13 -12.65 12.44 -1.19
CA GLN A 13 -13.54 11.87 -2.20
C GLN A 13 -12.77 11.14 -3.31
N GLU A 14 -11.66 11.71 -3.79
CA GLU A 14 -10.82 11.09 -4.82
C GLU A 14 -10.27 9.73 -4.38
N PHE A 15 -9.81 9.59 -3.13
CA PHE A 15 -9.40 8.29 -2.60
C PHE A 15 -10.57 7.29 -2.50
N GLY A 16 -11.75 7.75 -2.11
CA GLY A 16 -12.97 6.93 -2.11
C GLY A 16 -13.29 6.41 -3.52
N ASN A 17 -13.32 7.30 -4.50
CA ASN A 17 -13.64 7.00 -5.90
C ASN A 17 -12.59 6.09 -6.54
N LEU A 18 -11.31 6.31 -6.24
CA LEU A 18 -10.20 5.46 -6.67
C LEU A 18 -10.40 4.02 -6.21
N TYR A 19 -10.66 3.82 -4.92
CA TYR A 19 -10.83 2.48 -4.36
C TYR A 19 -12.04 1.77 -4.98
N GLU A 20 -13.17 2.48 -5.11
CA GLU A 20 -14.37 1.94 -5.75
C GLU A 20 -14.14 1.53 -7.21
N THR A 21 -13.42 2.36 -7.98
CA THR A 21 -13.10 2.10 -9.39
C THR A 21 -12.32 0.80 -9.59
N TYR A 22 -11.41 0.50 -8.66
CA TYR A 22 -10.57 -0.70 -8.71
C TYR A 22 -11.13 -1.88 -7.89
N GLY A 23 -12.41 -1.83 -7.52
CA GLY A 23 -13.13 -2.95 -6.89
C GLY A 23 -12.88 -3.11 -5.39
N LEU A 24 -12.28 -2.11 -4.73
CA LEU A 24 -12.15 -2.03 -3.28
C LEU A 24 -13.35 -1.29 -2.67
N LYS A 25 -13.52 -1.38 -1.35
CA LYS A 25 -14.64 -0.69 -0.68
C LYS A 25 -14.38 0.81 -0.68
N ARG A 26 -15.29 1.60 -1.25
CA ARG A 26 -15.23 3.08 -1.22
C ARG A 26 -14.91 3.65 0.16
N LEU A 27 -15.56 3.09 1.19
CA LEU A 27 -15.35 3.49 2.59
C LEU A 27 -13.88 3.42 3.00
N GLU A 28 -13.17 2.37 2.61
CA GLU A 28 -11.74 2.18 2.90
C GLU A 28 -10.89 3.28 2.28
N GLY A 29 -11.21 3.69 1.04
CA GLY A 29 -10.57 4.82 0.37
C GLY A 29 -10.84 6.14 1.09
N LEU A 30 -12.10 6.41 1.47
CA LEU A 30 -12.45 7.64 2.21
C LEU A 30 -11.67 7.78 3.52
N ILE A 31 -11.42 6.68 4.21
CA ILE A 31 -10.70 6.70 5.49
C ILE A 31 -9.23 6.90 5.29
N VAL A 32 -8.65 6.28 4.26
CA VAL A 32 -7.28 6.58 3.86
C VAL A 32 -7.16 8.07 3.56
N GLY A 33 -8.06 8.62 2.73
CA GLY A 33 -8.13 10.05 2.45
C GLY A 33 -8.25 10.90 3.71
N LEU A 34 -9.13 10.53 4.64
CA LEU A 34 -9.35 11.26 5.89
C LEU A 34 -8.12 11.22 6.79
N LEU A 35 -7.51 10.04 6.96
CA LEU A 35 -6.34 9.89 7.82
C LEU A 35 -5.12 10.67 7.32
N LEU A 36 -5.03 10.94 6.02
CA LEU A 36 -3.97 11.77 5.42
C LEU A 36 -4.14 13.27 5.73
N THR A 37 -5.33 13.70 6.15
CA THR A 37 -5.63 15.11 6.49
C THR A 37 -5.62 15.37 7.99
N GLN A 38 -5.31 14.35 8.81
CA GLN A 38 -5.27 14.49 10.26
C GLN A 38 -3.83 14.45 10.75
N ASP A 39 -3.41 15.51 11.43
CA ASP A 39 -2.09 15.59 12.08
C ASP A 39 -2.00 14.71 13.34
N GLU A 40 -3.16 14.38 13.92
CA GLU A 40 -3.27 13.63 15.18
C GLU A 40 -4.09 12.34 14.99
N PRO A 41 -3.79 11.27 15.75
CA PRO A 41 -4.57 10.04 15.70
C PRO A 41 -6.06 10.28 16.02
N VAL A 42 -6.93 9.77 15.16
CA VAL A 42 -8.39 9.89 15.28
C VAL A 42 -9.03 8.56 15.68
N SER A 43 -10.12 8.66 16.45
CA SER A 43 -10.95 7.49 16.77
C SER A 43 -11.83 7.15 15.58
N LEU A 44 -11.72 5.93 15.04
CA LEU A 44 -12.52 5.45 13.91
C LEU A 44 -13.17 4.15 14.31
N ASP A 45 -14.24 4.23 15.09
CA ASP A 45 -14.80 3.07 15.79
C ASP A 45 -15.40 1.97 14.89
N ASP A 46 -15.13 1.88 13.57
CA ASP A 46 -15.51 0.68 12.81
C ASP A 46 -14.86 0.42 11.43
N ILE A 47 -13.55 0.70 11.17
CA ILE A 47 -12.95 0.30 9.88
C ILE A 47 -11.62 -0.46 9.97
N GLY A 48 -11.66 -1.71 9.48
CA GLY A 48 -10.63 -2.74 9.63
C GLY A 48 -9.42 -2.69 8.68
N LEU A 49 -8.90 -1.50 8.34
CA LEU A 49 -7.69 -1.36 7.51
C LEU A 49 -6.51 -0.64 8.18
N ILE A 50 -6.58 -0.36 9.48
CA ILE A 50 -5.71 0.64 10.09
C ILE A 50 -4.93 0.10 11.29
N LYS A 51 -3.73 0.66 11.54
CA LYS A 51 -2.89 0.36 12.70
C LYS A 51 -3.47 1.01 13.96
N LYS A 52 -3.76 0.19 14.98
CA LYS A 52 -4.15 0.64 16.32
C LYS A 52 -2.96 1.34 17.00
N VAL A 53 -3.16 2.56 17.48
CA VAL A 53 -2.20 3.27 18.36
C VAL A 53 -2.77 3.41 19.77
N ALA A 54 -1.89 3.53 20.77
CA ALA A 54 -2.31 3.88 22.13
C ALA A 54 -2.78 5.35 22.12
N GLY A 55 -3.94 5.62 22.71
CA GLY A 55 -4.49 6.97 22.78
C GLY A 55 -4.86 7.37 24.21
N PRO A 56 -5.24 8.65 24.42
CA PRO A 56 -5.46 9.22 25.75
C PRO A 56 -6.62 8.60 26.53
N VAL A 57 -7.51 7.83 25.87
CA VAL A 57 -8.66 7.16 26.52
C VAL A 57 -8.68 5.67 26.20
N ASN A 58 -8.52 4.83 27.22
CA ASN A 58 -8.28 3.38 27.10
C ASN A 58 -9.43 2.55 26.45
N ARG A 59 -10.62 3.14 26.27
CA ARG A 59 -11.82 2.47 25.71
C ARG A 59 -12.11 2.79 24.23
N ARG A 60 -11.24 3.52 23.55
CA ARG A 60 -11.39 3.87 22.12
C ARG A 60 -10.23 3.32 21.30
N ASN A 61 -10.52 2.92 20.07
CA ASN A 61 -9.47 2.55 19.11
C ASN A 61 -9.04 3.81 18.34
N TYR A 62 -7.77 4.16 18.44
CA TYR A 62 -7.18 5.30 17.74
C TYR A 62 -6.38 4.84 16.53
N TYR A 63 -6.43 5.66 15.49
CA TYR A 63 -5.93 5.33 14.17
C TYR A 63 -5.25 6.56 13.56
N ALA A 64 -4.13 6.32 12.90
CA ALA A 64 -3.35 7.34 12.21
C ALA A 64 -2.82 6.78 10.88
N ALA A 65 -2.55 7.66 9.92
CA ALA A 65 -1.84 7.27 8.71
C ALA A 65 -0.47 6.68 9.07
N HIS A 66 -0.15 5.50 8.53
CA HIS A 66 1.20 4.97 8.68
C HIS A 66 2.16 5.75 7.77
N PRO A 67 3.40 6.07 8.20
CA PRO A 67 4.42 6.68 7.32
C PRO A 67 4.80 5.87 6.08
N ASP A 68 4.28 4.65 5.96
CA ASP A 68 4.50 3.72 4.84
C ASP A 68 3.15 3.22 4.30
N LEU A 69 2.06 3.95 4.52
CA LEU A 69 0.71 3.51 4.15
C LEU A 69 0.64 3.04 2.69
N PHE A 70 1.11 3.88 1.77
CA PHE A 70 1.14 3.58 0.34
C PHE A 70 2.10 2.46 0.00
N TYR A 71 3.28 2.43 0.62
CA TYR A 71 4.25 1.37 0.39
C TYR A 71 3.78 0.00 0.93
N ASN A 72 3.02 -0.01 2.01
CA ASN A 72 2.39 -1.22 2.54
C ASN A 72 1.25 -1.68 1.63
N ASN A 73 0.40 -0.77 1.13
CA ASN A 73 -0.61 -1.10 0.12
C ASN A 73 0.03 -1.70 -1.14
N PHE A 74 1.11 -1.10 -1.63
CA PHE A 74 1.91 -1.62 -2.73
C PHE A 74 2.42 -3.05 -2.45
N LYS A 75 2.95 -3.33 -1.25
CA LYS A 75 3.39 -4.67 -0.85
C LYS A 75 2.25 -5.69 -0.81
N PHE A 76 1.05 -5.30 -0.35
CA PHE A 76 -0.13 -6.16 -0.41
C PHE A 76 -0.49 -6.53 -1.85
N ASN A 77 -0.45 -5.57 -2.77
CA ASN A 77 -0.68 -5.84 -4.19
C ASN A 77 0.39 -6.77 -4.77
N MET A 78 1.65 -6.63 -4.35
CA MET A 78 2.74 -7.54 -4.74
C MET A 78 2.48 -8.99 -4.29
N GLU A 79 1.85 -9.22 -3.13
CA GLU A 79 1.47 -10.59 -2.73
C GLU A 79 0.48 -11.24 -3.71
N THR A 80 -0.47 -10.48 -4.24
CA THR A 80 -1.40 -10.98 -5.26
C THR A 80 -0.67 -11.34 -6.56
N VAL A 81 0.29 -10.52 -6.98
CA VAL A 81 1.15 -10.79 -8.14
C VAL A 81 1.91 -12.11 -7.97
N ARG A 82 2.52 -12.33 -6.79
CA ARG A 82 3.22 -13.59 -6.47
C ARG A 82 2.31 -14.80 -6.50
N LYS A 83 1.16 -14.72 -5.81
CA LYS A 83 0.18 -15.82 -5.77
C LYS A 83 -0.29 -16.20 -7.16
N ASN A 84 -0.52 -15.23 -8.05
CA ASN A 84 -0.89 -15.51 -9.44
C ASN A 84 0.23 -16.22 -10.20
N ARG A 85 1.49 -15.77 -10.06
CA ARG A 85 2.65 -16.47 -10.65
C ARG A 85 2.75 -17.91 -10.16
N GLU A 86 2.67 -18.13 -8.84
CA GLU A 86 2.75 -19.45 -8.21
C GLU A 86 1.62 -20.38 -8.66
N ILE A 87 0.41 -19.85 -8.85
CA ILE A 87 -0.71 -20.62 -9.43
C ILE A 87 -0.35 -21.08 -10.84
N ALA A 88 0.15 -20.19 -11.69
CA ALA A 88 0.52 -20.54 -13.05
C ALA A 88 1.61 -21.63 -13.08
N GLU A 89 2.65 -21.49 -12.25
CA GLU A 89 3.73 -22.46 -12.13
C GLU A 89 3.23 -23.84 -11.68
N ARG A 90 2.44 -23.88 -10.59
CA ARG A 90 1.91 -25.14 -10.04
C ARG A 90 1.03 -25.90 -11.03
N PHE A 91 0.20 -25.20 -11.80
CA PHE A 91 -0.66 -25.86 -12.80
C PHE A 91 0.12 -26.27 -14.06
N LEU A 92 1.14 -25.51 -14.47
CA LEU A 92 2.04 -25.94 -15.54
C LEU A 92 2.77 -27.24 -15.16
N GLU A 93 3.32 -27.31 -13.94
CA GLU A 93 3.99 -28.52 -13.43
C GLU A 93 3.05 -29.72 -13.41
N ARG A 94 1.85 -29.53 -12.84
CA ARG A 94 0.84 -30.59 -12.77
C ARG A 94 0.41 -31.10 -14.14
N ILE A 95 0.19 -30.20 -15.11
CA ILE A 95 -0.20 -30.61 -16.47
C ILE A 95 0.95 -31.35 -17.16
N ALA A 96 2.21 -30.95 -16.92
CA ALA A 96 3.37 -31.65 -17.46
C ALA A 96 3.47 -33.10 -16.92
N GLU A 97 3.06 -33.34 -15.67
CA GLU A 97 2.99 -34.69 -15.08
C GLU A 97 1.80 -35.52 -15.60
N GLU A 98 0.63 -34.90 -15.77
CA GLU A 98 -0.61 -35.57 -16.23
C GLU A 98 -0.68 -35.79 -17.75
N GLY A 99 0.15 -35.07 -18.51
CA GLY A 99 0.16 -35.06 -19.98
C GLY A 99 -0.60 -33.86 -20.56
N GLU A 100 -0.01 -33.26 -21.60
CA GLU A 100 -0.53 -32.02 -22.21
C GLU A 100 -1.64 -32.23 -23.25
N GLU A 101 -1.91 -33.47 -23.67
CA GLU A 101 -2.87 -33.79 -24.74
C GLU A 101 -4.27 -33.23 -24.41
N GLY A 102 -4.80 -32.37 -25.28
CA GLY A 102 -6.08 -31.70 -25.12
C GLY A 102 -6.07 -30.50 -24.16
N ARG A 103 -4.89 -30.07 -23.69
CA ARG A 103 -4.69 -28.94 -22.77
C ARG A 103 -3.71 -27.89 -23.32
N GLU A 104 -3.37 -27.95 -24.60
CA GLU A 104 -2.32 -27.15 -25.23
C GLU A 104 -2.57 -25.64 -25.06
N GLU A 105 -3.80 -25.19 -25.31
CA GLU A 105 -4.19 -23.78 -25.13
C GLU A 105 -4.11 -23.34 -23.66
N THR A 106 -4.47 -24.23 -22.72
CA THR A 106 -4.36 -23.95 -21.29
C THR A 106 -2.89 -23.77 -20.88
N VAL A 107 -2.01 -24.64 -21.38
CA VAL A 107 -0.56 -24.56 -21.14
C VAL A 107 0.00 -23.24 -21.67
N GLU A 108 -0.36 -22.84 -22.89
CA GLU A 108 0.12 -21.57 -23.46
C GLU A 108 -0.38 -20.34 -22.68
N ASN A 109 -1.65 -20.33 -22.26
CA ASN A 109 -2.19 -19.26 -21.42
C ASN A 109 -1.49 -19.18 -20.06
N LEU A 110 -1.19 -20.31 -19.42
CA LEU A 110 -0.46 -20.34 -18.16
C LEU A 110 1.01 -19.91 -18.33
N LYS A 111 1.64 -20.22 -19.46
CA LYS A 111 2.99 -19.71 -19.79
C LYS A 111 2.99 -18.19 -19.92
N HIS A 112 2.00 -17.62 -20.61
CA HIS A 112 1.83 -16.16 -20.69
C HIS A 112 1.60 -15.54 -19.32
N MET A 113 0.68 -16.11 -18.53
CA MET A 113 0.39 -15.66 -17.17
C MET A 113 1.66 -15.64 -16.30
N ARG A 114 2.42 -16.75 -16.30
CA ARG A 114 3.69 -16.86 -15.56
C ARG A 114 4.69 -15.79 -16.01
N LEU A 115 4.86 -15.62 -17.33
CA LEU A 115 5.81 -14.66 -17.88
C LEU A 115 5.45 -13.22 -17.47
N PHE A 116 4.18 -12.86 -17.59
CA PHE A 116 3.67 -11.55 -17.22
C PHE A 116 3.86 -11.26 -15.72
N TYR A 117 3.40 -12.16 -14.85
CA TYR A 117 3.49 -11.92 -13.41
C TYR A 117 4.92 -12.03 -12.87
N ARG A 118 5.80 -12.81 -13.50
CA ARG A 118 7.24 -12.77 -13.19
C ARG A 118 7.84 -11.41 -13.53
N HIS A 119 7.49 -10.83 -14.68
CA HIS A 119 7.99 -9.51 -15.05
C HIS A 119 7.47 -8.43 -14.12
N MET A 120 6.18 -8.47 -13.76
CA MET A 120 5.63 -7.57 -12.75
C MET A 120 6.34 -7.76 -11.41
N GLU A 121 6.52 -8.98 -10.91
CA GLU A 121 7.21 -9.20 -9.63
C GLU A 121 8.60 -8.54 -9.59
N ASN A 122 9.39 -8.70 -10.66
CA ASN A 122 10.71 -8.06 -10.76
C ASN A 122 10.58 -6.52 -10.70
N PHE A 123 9.66 -5.94 -11.47
CA PHE A 123 9.40 -4.50 -11.42
C PHE A 123 9.01 -4.02 -10.01
N TYR A 124 8.17 -4.79 -9.30
CA TYR A 124 7.76 -4.44 -7.94
C TYR A 124 8.92 -4.53 -6.94
N GLN A 125 9.84 -5.49 -7.13
CA GLN A 125 11.06 -5.63 -6.33
C GLN A 125 12.02 -4.45 -6.59
N ASP A 126 12.31 -4.15 -7.85
CA ASP A 126 13.17 -3.02 -8.24
C ASP A 126 12.63 -1.69 -7.68
N PHE A 127 11.32 -1.47 -7.80
CA PHE A 127 10.66 -0.30 -7.22
C PHE A 127 10.82 -0.26 -5.69
N SER A 128 10.63 -1.39 -5.00
CA SER A 128 10.75 -1.48 -3.54
C SER A 128 12.14 -1.12 -3.03
N GLU A 129 13.17 -1.63 -3.71
CA GLU A 129 14.56 -1.33 -3.40
C GLU A 129 14.84 0.15 -3.61
N LYS A 130 14.41 0.71 -4.75
CA LYS A 130 14.61 2.12 -5.06
C LYS A 130 13.84 3.04 -4.13
N TRP A 131 12.59 2.71 -3.79
CA TRP A 131 11.76 3.49 -2.88
C TRP A 131 12.41 3.61 -1.50
N THR A 132 12.99 2.51 -0.99
CA THR A 132 13.68 2.52 0.30
C THR A 132 14.85 3.51 0.32
N GLN A 133 15.59 3.61 -0.81
CA GLN A 133 16.65 4.60 -0.98
C GLN A 133 16.07 6.02 -1.04
N VAL A 134 15.10 6.27 -1.93
CA VAL A 134 14.49 7.60 -2.15
C VAL A 134 13.90 8.15 -0.85
N LYS A 135 13.14 7.33 -0.12
CA LYS A 135 12.55 7.70 1.16
C LYS A 135 13.61 8.09 2.20
N ARG A 136 14.73 7.35 2.25
CA ARG A 136 15.83 7.67 3.17
C ARG A 136 16.48 9.00 2.82
N GLU A 137 16.73 9.24 1.54
CA GLU A 137 17.43 10.44 1.07
C GLU A 137 16.58 11.71 1.25
N HIS A 138 15.29 11.65 0.93
CA HIS A 138 14.44 12.83 0.89
C HIS A 138 13.66 13.03 2.19
N LEU A 139 13.08 11.99 2.77
CA LEU A 139 12.20 12.15 3.94
C LEU A 139 12.93 11.96 5.27
N ASN A 140 13.94 11.08 5.33
CA ASN A 140 14.73 10.91 6.57
C ASN A 140 15.91 11.89 6.64
N GLY A 141 16.42 12.37 5.49
CA GLY A 141 17.45 13.41 5.41
C GLY A 141 16.94 14.79 5.84
N GLU A 142 15.72 15.15 5.41
CA GLU A 142 15.07 16.42 5.80
C GLU A 142 14.78 16.50 7.31
N ALA A 143 14.36 15.40 7.95
CA ALA A 143 14.15 15.35 9.41
C ALA A 143 15.46 15.55 10.21
N SER A 144 16.60 15.10 9.67
CA SER A 144 17.92 15.31 10.26
C SER A 144 18.44 16.75 10.06
N ALA A 145 18.08 17.39 8.95
CA ALA A 145 18.49 18.77 8.66
C ALA A 145 17.69 19.78 9.48
N ALA A 146 16.36 19.62 9.54
CA ALA A 146 15.47 20.48 10.32
C ALA A 146 15.79 20.48 11.82
N SER A 147 16.14 19.32 12.39
CA SER A 147 16.54 19.19 13.80
C SER A 147 17.91 19.83 14.10
N SER A 148 18.80 19.93 13.11
CA SER A 148 20.10 20.61 13.27
C SER A 148 20.01 22.13 13.14
N GLU A 149 19.08 22.66 12.34
CA GLU A 149 18.82 24.10 12.25
C GLU A 149 18.13 24.62 13.52
N GLU A 150 17.12 23.93 14.06
CA GLU A 150 16.48 24.31 15.33
C GLU A 150 17.45 24.29 16.51
N ALA A 151 18.36 23.32 16.57
CA ALA A 151 19.38 23.26 17.62
C ALA A 151 20.39 24.43 17.54
N SER A 152 20.63 24.98 16.34
CA SER A 152 21.53 26.13 16.15
C SER A 152 20.91 27.48 16.52
N VAL A 153 19.57 27.58 16.52
CA VAL A 153 18.82 28.80 16.83
C VAL A 153 18.64 28.99 18.34
N ILE A 154 18.75 27.91 19.14
CA ILE A 154 18.58 27.97 20.60
C ILE A 154 19.87 28.39 21.32
N ASP A 155 21.03 28.34 20.65
CA ASP A 155 22.35 28.61 21.23
C ASP A 155 22.97 29.97 20.80
N GLY A 156 22.15 30.88 20.28
CA GLY A 156 22.54 32.26 19.88
C GLY A 156 21.63 33.33 20.46
#